data_AF-A0A369CJ61-F1
#
_entry.id   AF-A0A369CJ61-F1
#
_cell.length_a   1.000
_cell.length_b   1.000
_cell.length_c   1.000
_cell.angle_alpha   90.00
_cell.angle_beta   90.00
_cell.angle_gamma   90.00
#
_symmetry.space_group_name_H-M   'P 1'
#
loop_
_entity.id
_entity.type
_entity.pdbx_description
1 polymer ?
#
loop_
_entity_poly.entity_id
_entity_poly.type
_entity_poly.pdbx_seq_one_letter_code
_entity_poly.pdbx_strand_id
1 'polypeptide(L)'
;MYHTLSISTLPVPAPDETWVLLESARPDRENRYSYVFRAPVREILLERPEEAESFLGTLEDLRGRYWLAGYLTFELAYALEPKLHACIPSRDGPLAWFGVFEKPHIFDHRTGTWSPEPPDTQSTLRTDAVAGDMSATAVEYSPGISPGEYAAAVSEIQNWLREGETYQVNFTFPGTCRSPLPPFELYSRLREAQRVPYSAFLQHGDRTLLSLSPELFFRVEGNAITTRPMKGTAPRGRSTREDGRRRRGLRRDPKNRAENLMIVDLLRNDLGRVCTAGSVRVPHLFRVEAHRTLLQMTSTITGTLDDHWTLPSLLHGLYPCGSVTGAPKLHTLELIAGIETGPRGVYCGAIGFTAPDGRCTFNVPIRTLERHAGERDWRFHTGSGVVYGADAGMEWRECLGKTAFLTTPTPTFELLETLRLDGTGITHADAHRRRLAASARYWDFEFDRKGWERLIGTLREHAENRPQMVRILLDRGGRLRWERMPLEDAATTTPTVRLNPEAVDPENPYLYHKTTWRPWYEQTMARIRAGDIFDEIYINSRGELTEGARTNLFVRLEGALVTPPVECGLLPGILREALLRGGECRERVLRPGDLERAEAIYCGNSVRGLVRVNCVGPQLSSEAGPAHGHNKKL
;
A
#
# COMPACT_ATOMS: atom_id res chain seq x y z
N MET A 1 -15.08 -4.11 -12.20
CA MET A 1 -13.90 -5.00 -12.15
C MET A 1 -12.87 -4.32 -13.02
N TYR A 2 -11.65 -4.18 -12.51
CA TYR A 2 -10.57 -3.51 -13.22
C TYR A 2 -9.36 -4.45 -13.23
N HIS A 3 -8.97 -4.90 -14.41
CA HIS A 3 -7.77 -5.69 -14.63
C HIS A 3 -6.54 -4.91 -14.17
N THR A 4 -5.66 -5.54 -13.40
CA THR A 4 -4.36 -4.96 -13.05
C THR A 4 -3.39 -5.20 -14.22
N LEU A 5 -2.62 -4.18 -14.61
CA LEU A 5 -1.55 -4.37 -15.58
C LEU A 5 -0.50 -5.33 -15.00
N SER A 6 -0.21 -6.41 -15.74
CA SER A 6 0.87 -7.33 -15.40
C SER A 6 2.18 -6.75 -15.91
N ILE A 7 2.97 -6.14 -15.03
CA ILE A 7 4.21 -5.48 -15.45
C ILE A 7 5.21 -6.44 -16.10
N SER A 8 5.14 -7.74 -15.78
CA SER A 8 5.94 -8.78 -16.40
C SER A 8 5.64 -9.03 -17.88
N THR A 9 4.55 -8.49 -18.42
CA THR A 9 4.26 -8.54 -19.86
C THR A 9 4.75 -7.30 -20.60
N LEU A 10 5.34 -6.34 -19.91
CA LEU A 10 6.03 -5.22 -20.54
C LEU A 10 7.49 -5.62 -20.83
N PRO A 11 8.05 -5.20 -21.97
CA PRO A 11 9.47 -5.40 -22.21
C PRO A 11 10.30 -4.56 -21.23
N VAL A 12 11.48 -5.07 -20.89
CA VAL A 12 12.46 -4.32 -20.09
C VAL A 12 13.06 -3.22 -20.99
N PRO A 13 13.03 -1.93 -20.58
CA PRO A 13 13.63 -0.86 -21.37
C PRO A 13 15.13 -1.09 -21.60
N ALA A 14 15.61 -0.85 -22.82
CA ALA A 14 17.06 -0.88 -23.07
C ALA A 14 17.74 0.31 -22.37
N PRO A 15 19.00 0.22 -21.90
CA PRO A 15 19.63 1.26 -21.08
C PRO A 15 19.66 2.67 -21.67
N ASP A 16 19.74 2.79 -23.00
CA ASP A 16 19.79 4.02 -23.78
C ASP A 16 18.42 4.45 -24.34
N GLU A 17 17.38 3.66 -24.12
CA GLU A 17 16.04 3.96 -24.59
C GLU A 17 15.33 4.94 -23.66
N THR A 18 14.80 6.02 -24.24
CA THR A 18 13.86 6.90 -23.55
C THR A 18 12.51 6.21 -23.39
N TRP A 19 12.12 6.02 -22.14
CA TRP A 19 10.95 5.27 -21.72
C TRP A 19 10.18 5.98 -20.62
N VAL A 20 8.86 6.12 -20.79
CA VAL A 20 7.98 6.65 -19.74
C VAL A 20 6.79 5.71 -19.56
N LEU A 21 6.70 5.08 -18.39
CA LEU A 21 5.53 4.34 -17.93
C LEU A 21 4.82 5.19 -16.88
N LEU A 22 3.57 5.57 -17.15
CA LEU A 22 2.66 6.20 -16.19
C LEU A 22 1.54 5.21 -15.88
N GLU A 23 1.55 4.64 -14.68
CA GLU A 23 0.75 3.46 -14.34
C GLU A 23 -0.29 3.75 -13.25
N SER A 24 -1.51 3.26 -13.48
CA SER A 24 -2.54 3.12 -12.46
C SER A 24 -2.45 1.75 -11.80
N ALA A 25 -1.51 1.53 -10.88
CA ALA A 25 -1.34 0.25 -10.17
C ALA A 25 -2.51 -0.08 -9.22
N ARG A 26 -3.36 0.92 -8.94
CA ARG A 26 -4.65 0.77 -8.24
C ARG A 26 -5.77 1.37 -9.09
N PRO A 27 -6.22 0.66 -10.14
CA PRO A 27 -7.17 1.22 -11.08
C PRO A 27 -8.57 1.37 -10.47
N ASP A 28 -9.24 2.44 -10.85
CA ASP A 28 -10.63 2.72 -10.47
C ASP A 28 -11.36 3.43 -11.63
N ARG A 29 -12.53 4.02 -11.34
CA ARG A 29 -13.32 4.72 -12.36
C ARG A 29 -12.59 5.93 -12.96
N GLU A 30 -11.80 6.63 -12.16
CA GLU A 30 -11.06 7.82 -12.57
C GLU A 30 -9.65 7.45 -13.07
N ASN A 31 -9.03 6.42 -12.51
CA ASN A 31 -7.69 5.95 -12.83
C ASN A 31 -7.76 4.68 -13.70
N ARG A 32 -8.44 4.79 -14.85
CA ARG A 32 -8.77 3.67 -15.74
C ARG A 32 -7.63 3.23 -16.66
N TYR A 33 -6.65 4.09 -16.91
CA TYR A 33 -5.64 3.86 -17.94
C TYR A 33 -4.23 3.84 -17.37
N SER A 34 -3.38 3.01 -17.96
CA SER A 34 -1.92 3.11 -17.87
C SER A 34 -1.35 3.43 -19.24
N TYR A 35 -0.26 4.18 -19.27
CA TYR A 35 0.33 4.72 -20.49
C TYR A 35 1.81 4.33 -20.57
N VAL A 36 2.23 3.87 -21.74
CA VAL A 36 3.63 3.63 -22.06
C VAL A 36 4.01 4.50 -23.25
N PHE A 37 5.00 5.37 -23.06
CA PHE A 37 5.60 6.19 -24.09
C PHE A 37 7.02 5.71 -24.37
N ARG A 38 7.36 5.63 -25.66
CA ARG A 38 8.66 5.18 -26.17
C ARG A 38 9.00 5.98 -27.41
N ALA A 39 10.28 6.00 -27.78
CA ALA A 39 10.77 6.60 -29.01
C ALA A 39 10.23 8.04 -29.22
N PRO A 40 10.61 8.99 -28.36
CA PRO A 40 10.17 10.37 -28.52
C PRO A 40 10.64 10.92 -29.87
N VAL A 41 9.81 11.71 -30.53
CA VAL A 41 10.20 12.44 -31.75
C VAL A 41 11.18 13.57 -31.44
N ARG A 42 11.14 14.05 -30.20
CA ARG A 42 12.01 15.10 -29.65
C ARG A 42 11.96 15.04 -28.13
N GLU A 43 13.04 15.48 -27.49
CA GLU A 43 13.07 15.76 -26.06
C GLU A 43 13.24 17.26 -25.81
N ILE A 44 12.62 17.76 -24.74
CA ILE A 44 12.67 19.16 -24.34
C ILE A 44 13.15 19.20 -22.89
N LEU A 45 14.22 19.95 -22.67
CA LEU A 45 14.84 20.13 -21.37
C LEU A 45 14.77 21.60 -20.98
N LEU A 46 14.48 21.85 -19.71
CA LEU A 46 14.71 23.13 -19.08
C LEU A 46 15.94 23.00 -18.19
N GLU A 47 17.07 23.49 -18.66
CA GLU A 47 18.27 23.53 -17.83
C GLU A 47 18.26 24.82 -17.02
N ARG A 48 18.22 25.97 -17.67
CA ARG A 48 18.49 27.25 -17.00
C ARG A 48 17.20 27.94 -16.54
N PRO A 49 17.15 28.49 -15.31
CA PRO A 49 15.94 29.13 -14.79
C PRO A 49 15.38 30.24 -15.70
N GLU A 50 16.24 31.00 -16.36
CA GLU A 50 15.86 32.09 -17.26
C GLU A 50 15.12 31.62 -18.53
N GLU A 51 15.18 30.33 -18.87
CA GLU A 51 14.52 29.74 -20.04
C GLU A 51 13.12 29.23 -19.72
N ALA A 52 12.64 29.34 -18.48
CA ALA A 52 11.39 28.73 -18.02
C ALA A 52 10.18 29.15 -18.87
N GLU A 53 10.01 30.44 -19.16
CA GLU A 53 8.91 30.95 -19.98
C GLU A 53 8.95 30.40 -21.41
N SER A 54 10.13 30.38 -22.03
CA SER A 54 10.32 29.85 -23.38
C SER A 54 10.05 28.35 -23.43
N PHE A 55 10.46 27.62 -22.40
CA PHE A 55 10.20 26.20 -22.25
C PHE A 55 8.69 25.93 -22.14
N LEU A 56 7.98 26.66 -21.27
CA LEU A 56 6.53 26.53 -21.10
C LEU A 56 5.76 26.89 -22.37
N GLY A 57 6.16 27.94 -23.09
CA GLY A 57 5.59 28.28 -24.39
C GLY A 57 5.78 27.16 -25.42
N THR A 58 6.96 26.54 -25.45
CA THR A 58 7.23 25.39 -26.33
C THR A 58 6.34 24.19 -26.00
N LEU A 59 6.10 23.91 -24.71
CA LEU A 59 5.16 22.84 -24.33
C LEU A 59 3.73 23.17 -24.77
N GLU A 60 3.28 24.42 -24.63
CA GLU A 60 1.94 24.84 -25.06
C GLU A 60 1.77 24.69 -26.57
N ASP A 61 2.75 25.11 -27.37
CA ASP A 61 2.68 24.99 -28.83
C ASP A 61 2.59 23.54 -29.31
N LEU A 62 3.26 22.62 -28.60
CA LEU A 62 3.33 21.22 -28.99
C LEU A 62 2.16 20.39 -28.48
N ARG A 63 1.59 20.73 -27.32
CA ARG A 63 0.58 19.88 -26.65
C ARG A 63 -0.72 19.75 -27.43
N GLY A 64 -1.00 20.63 -28.39
CA GLY A 64 -2.16 20.51 -29.29
C GLY A 64 -2.02 19.44 -30.38
N ARG A 65 -0.80 18.94 -30.61
CA ARG A 65 -0.50 17.94 -31.66
C ARG A 65 0.13 16.67 -31.11
N TYR A 66 0.95 16.80 -30.07
CA TYR A 66 1.74 15.70 -29.52
C TYR A 66 1.34 15.41 -28.08
N TRP A 67 1.61 14.18 -27.67
CA TRP A 67 1.64 13.83 -26.26
C TRP A 67 2.96 14.28 -25.67
N LEU A 68 2.91 14.96 -24.54
CA LEU A 68 4.10 15.36 -23.78
C LEU A 68 4.07 14.59 -22.48
N ALA A 69 5.12 13.81 -22.17
CA ALA A 69 5.21 13.06 -20.93
C ALA A 69 6.59 13.21 -20.30
N GLY A 70 6.63 13.42 -18.98
CA GLY A 70 7.87 13.73 -18.29
C GLY A 70 7.68 14.23 -16.87
N TYR A 71 8.60 15.08 -16.42
CA TYR A 71 8.64 15.60 -15.06
C TYR A 71 9.01 17.08 -14.97
N LEU A 72 8.60 17.69 -13.86
CA LEU A 72 8.99 19.01 -13.39
C LEU A 72 9.63 18.81 -12.01
N THR A 73 10.80 19.39 -11.76
CA THR A 73 11.45 19.36 -10.43
C THR A 73 10.81 20.39 -9.50
N PHE A 74 10.88 20.17 -8.19
CA PHE A 74 10.41 21.12 -7.19
C PHE A 74 11.03 22.51 -7.39
N GLU A 75 12.30 22.57 -7.78
CA GLU A 75 13.04 23.82 -7.97
C GLU A 75 12.51 24.69 -9.11
N LEU A 76 11.70 24.14 -10.02
CA LEU A 76 10.97 24.93 -11.01
C LEU A 76 10.10 26.01 -10.34
N ALA A 77 9.61 25.75 -9.13
CA ALA A 77 8.87 26.71 -8.30
C ALA A 77 9.57 28.07 -8.19
N TYR A 78 10.88 28.04 -7.94
CA TYR A 78 11.69 29.25 -7.81
C TYR A 78 11.90 29.91 -9.17
N ALA A 79 12.07 29.12 -10.24
CA ALA A 79 12.31 29.65 -11.59
C ALA A 79 11.08 30.37 -12.17
N LEU A 80 9.85 29.95 -11.82
CA LEU A 80 8.61 30.61 -12.24
C LEU A 80 8.35 31.95 -11.54
N GLU A 81 9.11 32.27 -10.49
CA GLU A 81 8.94 33.46 -9.66
C GLU A 81 10.26 34.26 -9.63
N PRO A 82 10.41 35.31 -10.46
CA PRO A 82 11.70 36.02 -10.62
C PRO A 82 12.35 36.47 -9.30
N LYS A 83 11.55 36.86 -8.31
CA LYS A 83 12.03 37.27 -6.97
C LYS A 83 12.68 36.13 -6.18
N LEU A 84 12.38 34.88 -6.51
CA LEU A 84 12.88 33.68 -5.87
C LEU A 84 14.07 33.05 -6.61
N HIS A 85 14.52 33.62 -7.73
CA HIS A 85 15.64 33.07 -8.52
C HIS A 85 16.93 32.92 -7.69
N ALA A 86 17.17 33.85 -6.77
CA ALA A 86 18.33 33.80 -5.86
C ALA A 86 18.26 32.65 -4.84
N CYS A 87 17.07 32.07 -4.62
CA CYS A 87 16.85 30.95 -3.71
C CYS A 87 17.06 29.58 -4.37
N ILE A 88 17.34 29.53 -5.69
CA ILE A 88 17.53 28.27 -6.40
C ILE A 88 18.81 27.58 -5.86
N PRO A 89 18.69 26.40 -5.23
CA PRO A 89 19.86 25.69 -4.72
C PRO A 89 20.73 25.17 -5.87
N SER A 90 22.01 24.90 -5.58
CA SER A 90 22.87 24.15 -6.50
C SER A 90 22.24 22.79 -6.79
N ARG A 91 22.13 22.45 -8.06
CA ARG A 91 21.42 21.25 -8.52
C ARG A 91 22.20 20.49 -9.58
N ASP A 92 22.00 19.18 -9.59
CA ASP A 92 22.50 18.27 -10.61
C ASP A 92 21.38 18.04 -11.65
N GLY A 93 21.63 18.46 -12.89
CA GLY A 93 20.78 18.42 -14.10
C GLY A 93 19.45 19.19 -14.07
N PRO A 94 18.50 18.92 -14.99
CA PRO A 94 17.53 19.90 -15.45
C PRO A 94 16.39 20.18 -14.45
N LEU A 95 15.77 21.36 -14.59
CA LEU A 95 14.57 21.76 -13.84
C LEU A 95 13.30 21.05 -14.35
N ALA A 96 13.29 20.64 -15.62
CA ALA A 96 12.21 19.88 -16.22
C ALA A 96 12.68 19.10 -17.44
N TRP A 97 12.00 18.01 -17.74
CA TRP A 97 12.18 17.24 -18.96
C TRP A 97 10.84 16.69 -19.45
N PHE A 98 10.59 16.79 -20.76
CA PHE A 98 9.48 16.13 -21.44
C PHE A 98 9.93 15.48 -22.74
N GLY A 99 9.56 14.22 -22.91
CA GLY A 99 9.54 13.59 -24.23
C GLY A 99 8.29 14.02 -25.01
N VAL A 100 8.47 14.29 -26.30
CA VAL A 100 7.41 14.58 -27.27
C VAL A 100 7.11 13.28 -28.03
N PHE A 101 5.86 12.82 -27.98
CA PHE A 101 5.45 11.54 -28.55
C PHE A 101 4.26 11.71 -29.48
N GLU A 102 4.21 10.93 -30.56
CA GLU A 102 3.03 10.91 -31.44
C GLU A 102 1.82 10.28 -30.74
N LYS A 103 2.04 9.15 -30.06
CA LYS A 103 1.00 8.42 -29.31
C LYS A 103 1.63 7.49 -28.25
N PRO A 104 0.96 7.28 -27.11
CA PRO A 104 1.30 6.21 -26.18
C PRO A 104 0.69 4.86 -26.60
N HIS A 105 1.20 3.79 -26.00
CA HIS A 105 0.45 2.55 -25.81
C HIS A 105 -0.41 2.68 -24.56
N ILE A 106 -1.72 2.45 -24.68
CA ILE A 106 -2.67 2.64 -23.58
C ILE A 106 -3.22 1.29 -23.14
N PHE A 107 -3.04 0.93 -21.87
CA PHE A 107 -3.71 -0.20 -21.26
C PHE A 107 -5.01 0.25 -20.60
N ASP A 108 -6.12 -0.33 -21.03
CA ASP A 108 -7.42 -0.08 -20.43
C ASP A 108 -7.71 -1.10 -19.33
N HIS A 109 -7.62 -0.66 -18.07
CA HIS A 109 -7.87 -1.53 -16.92
C HIS A 109 -9.32 -2.05 -16.90
N ARG A 110 -10.27 -1.41 -17.58
CA ARG A 110 -11.65 -1.91 -17.62
C ARG A 110 -11.81 -3.14 -18.52
N THR A 111 -11.07 -3.20 -19.63
CA THR A 111 -11.17 -4.28 -20.62
C THR A 111 -10.01 -5.27 -20.52
N GLY A 112 -8.89 -4.89 -19.89
CA GLY A 112 -7.68 -5.68 -19.80
C GLY A 112 -6.88 -5.73 -21.12
N THR A 113 -7.05 -4.74 -21.99
CA THR A 113 -6.49 -4.74 -23.35
C THR A 113 -5.64 -3.50 -23.62
N TRP A 114 -4.65 -3.65 -24.49
CA TRP A 114 -3.82 -2.55 -24.98
C TRP A 114 -4.39 -1.91 -26.25
N SER A 115 -4.09 -0.63 -26.45
CA SER A 115 -4.37 0.08 -27.70
C SER A 115 -3.37 1.24 -27.91
N PRO A 116 -2.52 1.19 -28.95
CA PRO A 116 -2.08 -0.03 -29.62
C PRO A 116 -1.30 -0.96 -28.68
N GLU A 117 -1.19 -2.24 -29.01
CA GLU A 117 -0.30 -3.16 -28.28
C GLU A 117 1.16 -2.68 -28.32
N PRO A 118 1.89 -2.73 -27.19
CA PRO A 118 3.32 -2.45 -27.18
C PRO A 118 4.05 -3.55 -27.94
N PRO A 119 5.10 -3.22 -28.73
CA PRO A 119 5.92 -4.24 -29.37
C PRO A 119 6.62 -5.11 -28.30
N ASP A 120 6.77 -6.40 -28.60
CA ASP A 120 7.46 -7.41 -27.78
C ASP A 120 6.86 -7.74 -26.39
N THR A 121 5.53 -7.85 -26.29
CA THR A 121 4.83 -8.37 -25.08
C THR A 121 5.14 -9.84 -24.74
N GLN A 122 6.00 -10.52 -25.51
CA GLN A 122 6.49 -11.87 -25.25
C GLN A 122 7.81 -11.92 -24.45
N SER A 123 8.30 -10.79 -23.94
CA SER A 123 9.48 -10.76 -23.06
C SER A 123 9.15 -11.40 -21.71
N THR A 124 9.71 -12.59 -21.44
CA THR A 124 9.72 -13.19 -20.11
C THR A 124 10.76 -12.45 -19.27
N LEU A 125 10.33 -11.56 -18.36
CA LEU A 125 11.07 -11.44 -17.10
C LEU A 125 11.26 -12.88 -16.62
N ARG A 126 12.50 -13.38 -16.57
CA ARG A 126 12.79 -14.77 -16.20
C ARG A 126 12.14 -15.03 -14.84
N THR A 127 10.97 -15.66 -14.85
CA THR A 127 10.24 -16.08 -13.65
C THR A 127 10.93 -17.23 -12.92
N ASP A 128 12.04 -17.74 -13.46
CA ASP A 128 12.83 -18.82 -12.89
C ASP A 128 13.53 -18.47 -11.56
N ALA A 129 13.40 -17.23 -11.07
CA ALA A 129 13.85 -16.81 -9.74
C ALA A 129 12.72 -16.59 -8.72
N VAL A 130 11.43 -16.76 -9.07
CA VAL A 130 10.30 -16.47 -8.14
C VAL A 130 10.06 -17.60 -7.12
N ALA A 131 10.84 -18.69 -7.19
CA ALA A 131 10.89 -19.73 -6.16
C ALA A 131 12.17 -19.70 -5.29
N GLY A 132 13.04 -18.69 -5.48
CA GLY A 132 14.23 -18.46 -4.66
C GLY A 132 14.01 -17.31 -3.70
N ASP A 133 14.15 -17.60 -2.41
CA ASP A 133 14.08 -16.69 -1.25
C ASP A 133 13.66 -15.23 -1.51
N MET A 134 12.36 -14.97 -1.34
CA MET A 134 11.74 -13.63 -1.33
C MET A 134 12.26 -12.71 -0.19
N SER A 135 13.21 -13.15 0.64
CA SER A 135 13.84 -12.33 1.69
C SER A 135 14.77 -11.23 1.12
N ALA A 136 15.22 -11.33 -0.12
CA ALA A 136 16.16 -10.38 -0.74
C ALA A 136 15.48 -9.09 -1.28
N THR A 137 14.66 -8.44 -0.45
CA THR A 137 14.20 -7.06 -0.63
C THR A 137 14.99 -6.08 0.22
N ALA A 138 16.22 -6.43 0.62
CA ALA A 138 17.08 -5.58 1.44
C ALA A 138 17.49 -4.31 0.67
N VAL A 139 16.54 -3.40 0.49
CA VAL A 139 16.82 -2.01 0.17
C VAL A 139 17.33 -1.40 1.46
N GLU A 140 18.64 -1.21 1.56
CA GLU A 140 19.20 -0.52 2.72
C GLU A 140 18.91 0.97 2.55
N TYR A 141 18.08 1.53 3.43
CA TYR A 141 17.80 2.97 3.46
C TYR A 141 18.60 3.65 4.57
N SER A 142 19.28 4.73 4.22
CA SER A 142 20.00 5.60 5.16
C SER A 142 19.50 7.04 5.03
N PRO A 143 18.91 7.63 6.09
CA PRO A 143 18.62 9.06 6.13
C PRO A 143 19.88 9.92 5.95
N GLY A 144 19.78 11.02 5.23
CA GLY A 144 20.87 11.96 5.00
C GLY A 144 21.11 12.94 6.16
N ILE A 145 20.23 12.94 7.17
CA ILE A 145 20.37 13.73 8.39
C ILE A 145 20.09 12.86 9.62
N SER A 146 20.65 13.25 10.75
CA SER A 146 20.42 12.63 12.05
C SER A 146 19.07 13.07 12.66
N PRO A 147 18.52 12.30 13.63
CA PRO A 147 17.34 12.73 14.38
C PRO A 147 17.54 14.07 15.11
N GLY A 148 18.78 14.41 15.50
CA GLY A 148 19.11 15.66 16.16
C GLY A 148 19.06 16.86 15.21
N GLU A 149 19.62 16.73 14.00
CA GLU A 149 19.52 17.75 12.96
C GLU A 149 18.07 17.97 12.53
N TYR A 150 17.29 16.89 12.39
CA TYR A 150 15.86 16.99 12.12
C TYR A 150 15.13 17.76 13.23
N ALA A 151 15.40 17.45 14.50
CA ALA A 151 14.79 18.14 15.63
C ALA A 151 15.17 19.64 15.69
N ALA A 152 16.41 19.98 15.35
CA ALA A 152 16.85 21.38 15.25
C ALA A 152 16.09 22.14 14.16
N ALA A 153 15.95 21.55 12.96
CA ALA A 153 15.17 22.14 11.87
C ALA A 153 13.69 22.30 12.24
N VAL A 154 13.08 21.29 12.87
CA VAL A 154 11.70 21.41 13.38
C VAL A 154 11.58 22.53 14.41
N SER A 155 12.55 22.68 15.31
CA SER A 155 12.55 23.77 16.29
C SER A 155 12.59 25.15 15.63
N GLU A 156 13.40 25.31 14.59
CA GLU A 156 13.47 26.56 13.84
C GLU A 156 12.15 26.85 13.12
N ILE A 157 11.56 25.84 12.48
CA ILE A 157 10.23 25.96 11.87
C ILE A 157 9.16 26.34 12.90
N GLN A 158 9.21 25.79 14.13
CA GLN A 158 8.30 26.20 15.21
C GLN A 158 8.48 27.68 15.59
N ASN A 159 9.68 28.25 15.44
CA ASN A 159 9.90 29.68 15.67
C ASN A 159 9.20 30.52 14.60
N TRP A 160 9.39 30.20 13.31
CA TRP A 160 8.70 30.86 12.21
C TRP A 160 7.17 30.78 12.32
N LEU A 161 6.65 29.61 12.72
CA LEU A 161 5.22 29.41 12.98
C LEU A 161 4.71 30.28 14.13
N ARG A 162 5.52 30.50 15.18
CA ARG A 162 5.17 31.33 16.34
C ARG A 162 5.21 32.82 16.02
N GLU A 163 6.16 33.22 15.18
CA GLU A 163 6.34 34.59 14.71
C GLU A 163 5.33 34.98 13.63
N GLY A 164 4.63 34.00 13.05
CA GLY A 164 3.60 34.21 12.04
C GLY A 164 4.15 34.34 10.63
N GLU A 165 5.40 33.98 10.40
CA GLU A 165 6.02 33.94 9.07
C GLU A 165 5.30 32.91 8.16
N THR A 166 4.88 31.78 8.74
CA THR A 166 4.17 30.72 8.04
C THR A 166 3.17 30.01 8.95
N TYR A 167 2.26 29.22 8.38
CA TYR A 167 1.27 28.38 9.08
C TYR A 167 1.62 26.88 9.03
N GLN A 168 2.43 26.49 8.05
CA GLN A 168 2.91 25.12 7.87
C GLN A 168 4.15 25.14 6.99
N VAL A 169 5.13 24.30 7.30
CA VAL A 169 6.25 23.99 6.39
C VAL A 169 6.30 22.49 6.16
N ASN A 170 6.29 22.05 4.92
CA ASN A 170 6.62 20.68 4.55
C ASN A 170 8.14 20.55 4.47
N PHE A 171 8.76 20.19 5.58
CA PHE A 171 10.21 20.02 5.68
C PHE A 171 10.63 18.65 5.18
N THR A 172 11.65 18.63 4.33
CA THR A 172 12.15 17.42 3.69
C THR A 172 13.66 17.30 3.83
N PHE A 173 14.15 16.07 3.69
CA PHE A 173 15.57 15.78 3.75
C PHE A 173 15.92 14.61 2.82
N PRO A 174 17.15 14.58 2.28
CA PRO A 174 17.62 13.52 1.41
C PRO A 174 17.91 12.24 2.20
N GLY A 175 18.08 11.14 1.48
CA GLY A 175 18.55 9.87 1.97
C GLY A 175 19.00 9.00 0.80
N THR A 176 19.69 7.91 1.11
CA THR A 176 20.24 6.98 0.12
C THR A 176 19.65 5.59 0.29
N CYS A 177 19.42 4.92 -0.84
CA CYS A 177 18.91 3.57 -0.91
C CYS A 177 19.87 2.68 -1.71
N ARG A 178 20.22 1.51 -1.21
CA ARG A 178 21.01 0.52 -1.96
C ARG A 178 20.16 -0.67 -2.34
N SER A 179 20.21 -1.06 -3.61
CA SER A 179 19.58 -2.28 -4.09
C SER A 179 20.44 -2.92 -5.17
N PRO A 180 20.68 -4.24 -5.13
CA PRO A 180 21.39 -4.96 -6.17
C PRO A 180 20.52 -5.21 -7.42
N LEU A 181 19.22 -4.90 -7.35
CA LEU A 181 18.28 -5.21 -8.42
C LEU A 181 18.39 -4.22 -9.58
N PRO A 182 18.21 -4.68 -10.83
CA PRO A 182 18.03 -3.80 -11.98
C PRO A 182 16.84 -2.84 -11.78
N PRO A 183 16.87 -1.61 -12.34
CA PRO A 183 15.84 -0.60 -12.11
C PRO A 183 14.39 -1.05 -12.34
N PHE A 184 14.12 -1.70 -13.47
CA PHE A 184 12.76 -2.12 -13.82
C PHE A 184 12.25 -3.24 -12.90
N GLU A 185 13.14 -4.13 -12.47
CA GLU A 185 12.82 -5.17 -11.49
C GLU A 185 12.57 -4.56 -10.10
N LEU A 186 13.40 -3.60 -9.68
CA LEU A 186 13.21 -2.86 -8.44
C LEU A 186 11.84 -2.15 -8.44
N TYR A 187 11.49 -1.46 -9.52
CA TYR A 187 10.17 -0.84 -9.69
C TYR A 187 9.04 -1.85 -9.56
N SER A 188 9.12 -2.98 -10.26
CA SER A 188 8.14 -4.07 -10.20
C SER A 188 7.92 -4.57 -8.77
N ARG A 189 9.00 -4.78 -8.00
CA ARG A 189 8.92 -5.22 -6.60
C ARG A 189 8.32 -4.15 -5.68
N LEU A 190 8.79 -2.90 -5.77
CA LEU A 190 8.31 -1.81 -4.93
C LEU A 190 6.81 -1.52 -5.20
N ARG A 191 6.38 -1.63 -6.46
CA ARG A 191 4.98 -1.51 -6.88
C ARG A 191 4.08 -2.55 -6.19
N GLU A 192 4.53 -3.80 -6.04
CA GLU A 192 3.76 -4.82 -5.31
C GLU A 192 3.71 -4.55 -3.80
N ALA A 193 4.77 -3.98 -3.22
CA ALA A 193 4.77 -3.53 -1.83
C ALA A 193 3.78 -2.38 -1.62
N GLN A 194 3.70 -1.44 -2.56
CA GLN A 194 2.82 -0.27 -2.47
C GLN A 194 2.15 0.09 -3.80
N ARG A 195 0.95 -0.46 -4.01
CA ARG A 195 0.09 -0.11 -5.13
C ARG A 195 -0.56 1.26 -4.94
N VAL A 196 -0.39 2.12 -5.93
CA VAL A 196 -0.89 3.50 -5.92
C VAL A 196 -1.55 3.87 -7.26
N PRO A 197 -2.43 4.88 -7.30
CA PRO A 197 -3.07 5.34 -8.53
C PRO A 197 -2.13 6.06 -9.52
N TYR A 198 -0.98 6.57 -9.07
CA TYR A 198 -0.08 7.39 -9.90
C TYR A 198 1.39 6.94 -9.81
N SER A 199 1.66 5.66 -10.06
CA SER A 199 3.04 5.17 -10.14
C SER A 199 3.68 5.50 -11.48
N ALA A 200 5.01 5.63 -11.50
CA ALA A 200 5.74 5.93 -12.72
C ALA A 200 7.13 5.28 -12.74
N PHE A 201 7.54 4.84 -13.91
CA PHE A 201 8.92 4.47 -14.24
C PHE A 201 9.36 5.35 -15.41
N LEU A 202 10.37 6.19 -15.22
CA LEU A 202 10.95 7.01 -16.29
C LEU A 202 12.42 6.63 -16.45
N GLN A 203 12.85 6.52 -17.70
CA GLN A 203 14.25 6.38 -18.06
C GLN A 203 14.50 7.31 -19.25
N HIS A 204 15.48 8.21 -19.14
CA HIS A 204 15.91 9.05 -20.25
C HIS A 204 17.36 9.46 -20.03
N GLY A 205 18.17 9.48 -21.08
CA GLY A 205 19.59 9.79 -20.96
C GLY A 205 20.27 8.90 -19.91
N ASP A 206 20.89 9.52 -18.92
CA ASP A 206 21.52 8.84 -17.79
C ASP A 206 20.58 8.69 -16.57
N ARG A 207 19.35 9.20 -16.59
CA ARG A 207 18.46 9.24 -15.42
C ARG A 207 17.46 8.11 -15.40
N THR A 208 17.24 7.54 -14.22
CA THR A 208 16.15 6.61 -13.95
C THR A 208 15.35 7.05 -12.72
N LEU A 209 14.02 7.10 -12.85
CA LEU A 209 13.09 7.50 -11.80
C LEU A 209 12.07 6.39 -11.53
N LEU A 210 11.91 6.04 -10.26
CA LEU A 210 10.91 5.09 -9.78
C LEU A 210 9.98 5.81 -8.80
N SER A 211 8.74 6.10 -9.19
CA SER A 211 7.78 6.84 -8.37
C SER A 211 6.59 5.98 -7.97
N LEU A 212 6.25 5.97 -6.69
CA LEU A 212 5.06 5.31 -6.14
C LEU A 212 4.16 6.32 -5.46
N SER A 213 3.82 7.39 -6.18
CA SER A 213 3.00 8.47 -5.66
C SER A 213 1.51 8.09 -5.57
N PRO A 214 0.89 8.26 -4.40
CA PRO A 214 -0.56 8.20 -4.25
C PRO A 214 -1.31 9.51 -4.53
N GLU A 215 -0.60 10.65 -4.65
CA GLU A 215 -1.22 11.98 -4.59
C GLU A 215 -1.40 12.59 -5.98
N LEU A 216 -2.62 13.01 -6.29
CA LEU A 216 -2.92 13.76 -7.52
C LEU A 216 -2.61 15.23 -7.29
N PHE A 217 -1.66 15.77 -8.07
CA PHE A 217 -1.44 17.22 -8.08
C PHE A 217 -2.61 17.89 -8.80
N PHE A 218 -2.80 17.60 -10.09
CA PHE A 218 -3.99 18.00 -10.82
C PHE A 218 -4.31 17.06 -11.98
N ARG A 219 -5.59 17.01 -12.35
CA ARG A 219 -6.11 16.43 -13.57
C ARG A 219 -6.98 17.44 -14.29
N VAL A 220 -6.84 17.52 -15.61
CA VAL A 220 -7.70 18.33 -16.48
C VAL A 220 -8.37 17.42 -17.50
N GLU A 221 -9.69 17.56 -17.63
CA GLU A 221 -10.52 16.91 -18.66
C GLU A 221 -11.49 17.94 -19.24
N GLY A 222 -11.25 18.38 -20.48
CA GLY A 222 -11.89 19.58 -21.02
C GLY A 222 -11.49 20.81 -20.18
N ASN A 223 -12.48 21.51 -19.62
CA ASN A 223 -12.24 22.62 -18.68
C ASN A 223 -12.41 22.21 -17.21
N ALA A 224 -12.68 20.93 -16.91
CA ALA A 224 -12.79 20.49 -15.52
C ALA A 224 -11.41 20.19 -14.96
N ILE A 225 -11.06 20.85 -13.85
CA ILE A 225 -9.83 20.57 -13.09
C ILE A 225 -10.15 19.90 -11.75
N THR A 226 -9.34 18.91 -11.37
CA THR A 226 -9.45 18.21 -10.08
C THR A 226 -8.08 18.10 -9.42
N THR A 227 -8.01 18.39 -8.13
CA THR A 227 -6.86 18.09 -7.26
C THR A 227 -7.30 17.25 -6.07
N ARG A 228 -6.40 16.43 -5.52
CA ARG A 228 -6.71 15.52 -4.41
C ARG A 228 -5.60 15.51 -3.36
N PRO A 229 -5.53 16.54 -2.50
CA PRO A 229 -4.58 16.55 -1.40
C PRO A 229 -4.81 15.39 -0.45
N MET A 230 -3.73 14.93 0.14
CA MET A 230 -3.76 13.90 1.17
C MET A 230 -2.95 14.31 2.39
N LYS A 231 -3.64 14.41 3.52
CA LYS A 231 -3.06 14.66 4.84
C LYS A 231 -3.83 13.88 5.88
N GLY A 232 -3.08 13.30 6.80
CA GLY A 232 -3.57 12.44 7.85
C GLY A 232 -3.52 10.96 7.51
N THR A 233 -2.79 10.23 8.35
CA THR A 233 -2.48 8.81 8.15
C THR A 233 -2.75 8.03 9.45
N ALA A 234 -3.21 6.79 9.32
CA ALA A 234 -3.29 5.88 10.46
C ALA A 234 -2.86 4.47 10.03
N PRO A 235 -2.26 3.66 10.92
CA PRO A 235 -1.97 2.26 10.59
C PRO A 235 -3.27 1.48 10.31
N ARG A 236 -3.20 0.49 9.40
CA ARG A 236 -4.32 -0.45 9.19
C ARG A 236 -4.65 -1.20 10.48
N GLY A 237 -5.90 -1.56 10.69
CA GLY A 237 -6.26 -2.48 11.78
C GLY A 237 -5.93 -3.92 11.40
N ARG A 238 -5.71 -4.82 12.36
CA ARG A 238 -5.27 -6.19 12.05
C ARG A 238 -6.37 -7.08 11.49
N SER A 239 -7.62 -6.69 11.76
CA SER A 239 -8.83 -7.33 11.26
C SER A 239 -9.74 -6.30 10.57
N THR A 240 -10.63 -6.77 9.71
CA THR A 240 -11.67 -5.92 9.06
C THR A 240 -12.45 -5.07 10.07
N ARG A 241 -12.73 -5.60 11.27
CA ARG A 241 -13.47 -4.88 12.33
C ARG A 241 -12.63 -3.76 12.92
N GLU A 242 -11.39 -4.06 13.30
CA GLU A 242 -10.47 -3.08 13.85
C GLU A 242 -10.12 -1.99 12.83
N ASP A 243 -9.88 -2.38 11.58
CA ASP A 243 -9.59 -1.47 10.47
C ASP A 243 -10.74 -0.48 10.25
N GLY A 244 -11.99 -0.96 10.33
CA GLY A 244 -13.17 -0.11 10.31
C GLY A 244 -13.25 0.88 11.49
N ARG A 245 -12.78 0.50 12.68
CA ARG A 245 -12.68 1.42 13.83
C ARG A 245 -11.60 2.47 13.60
N ARG A 246 -10.38 2.07 13.19
CA ARG A 246 -9.27 2.99 12.89
C ARG A 246 -9.64 3.97 11.79
N ARG A 247 -10.33 3.51 10.74
CA ARG A 247 -10.87 4.36 9.67
C ARG A 247 -11.84 5.43 10.17
N ARG A 248 -12.77 5.05 11.05
CA ARG A 248 -13.70 6.02 11.67
C ARG A 248 -12.99 6.96 12.63
N GLY A 249 -11.97 6.47 13.34
CA GLY A 249 -11.11 7.25 14.21
C GLY A 249 -10.39 8.34 13.43
N LEU A 250 -9.61 7.97 12.41
CA LEU A 250 -8.88 8.92 11.55
C LEU A 250 -9.82 9.96 10.94
N ARG A 251 -10.98 9.53 10.42
CA ARG A 251 -11.97 10.47 9.83
C ARG A 251 -12.48 11.52 10.82
N ARG A 252 -12.51 11.21 12.11
CA ARG A 252 -13.07 12.09 13.16
C ARG A 252 -11.99 12.80 13.97
N ASP A 253 -10.72 12.46 13.77
CA ASP A 253 -9.62 13.02 14.55
C ASP A 253 -9.49 14.54 14.30
N PRO A 254 -9.58 15.39 15.34
CA PRO A 254 -9.55 16.84 15.19
C PRO A 254 -8.24 17.35 14.59
N LYS A 255 -7.09 16.79 14.99
CA LYS A 255 -5.76 17.21 14.51
C LYS A 255 -5.65 16.95 13.00
N ASN A 256 -5.86 15.71 12.57
CA ASN A 256 -5.77 15.32 11.17
C ASN A 256 -6.78 16.08 10.28
N ARG A 257 -7.98 16.38 10.79
CA ARG A 257 -8.97 17.19 10.06
C ARG A 257 -8.53 18.64 9.90
N ALA A 258 -7.93 19.24 10.93
CA ALA A 258 -7.44 20.61 10.86
C ALA A 258 -6.31 20.73 9.82
N GLU A 259 -5.33 19.84 9.87
CA GLU A 259 -4.24 19.79 8.88
C GLU A 259 -4.76 19.59 7.46
N ASN A 260 -5.68 18.64 7.26
CA ASN A 260 -6.26 18.40 5.94
C ASN A 260 -7.06 19.60 5.43
N LEU A 261 -7.86 20.24 6.30
CA LEU A 261 -8.65 21.40 5.94
C LEU A 261 -7.77 22.60 5.54
N MET A 262 -6.66 22.82 6.24
CA MET A 262 -5.70 23.87 5.91
C MET A 262 -5.12 23.67 4.50
N ILE A 263 -4.74 22.45 4.13
CA ILE A 263 -4.28 22.15 2.76
C ILE A 263 -5.41 22.29 1.74
N VAL A 264 -6.64 21.92 2.10
CA VAL A 264 -7.80 22.12 1.22
C VAL A 264 -8.04 23.60 0.95
N ASP A 265 -7.91 24.45 1.95
CA ASP A 265 -8.06 25.90 1.81
C ASP A 265 -6.96 26.51 0.94
N LEU A 266 -5.71 26.05 1.12
CA LEU A 266 -4.57 26.44 0.29
C LEU A 266 -4.81 26.10 -1.19
N LEU A 267 -5.18 24.85 -1.49
CA LEU A 267 -5.42 24.42 -2.86
C LEU A 267 -6.71 25.01 -3.46
N ARG A 268 -7.70 25.37 -2.64
CA ARG A 268 -8.86 26.15 -3.09
C ARG A 268 -8.45 27.55 -3.52
N ASN A 269 -7.53 28.20 -2.79
CA ASN A 269 -6.97 29.50 -3.17
C ASN A 269 -6.22 29.39 -4.51
N ASP A 270 -5.34 28.40 -4.63
CA ASP A 270 -4.58 28.15 -5.86
C ASP A 270 -5.52 27.93 -7.07
N LEU A 271 -6.53 27.07 -6.94
CA LEU A 271 -7.53 26.87 -8.00
C LEU A 271 -8.34 28.13 -8.31
N GLY A 272 -8.63 28.96 -7.30
CA GLY A 272 -9.34 30.22 -7.49
C GLY A 272 -8.62 31.23 -8.38
N ARG A 273 -7.32 31.05 -8.63
CA ARG A 273 -6.51 31.91 -9.52
C ARG A 273 -6.63 31.54 -11.00
N VAL A 274 -7.02 30.29 -11.29
CA VAL A 274 -7.03 29.71 -12.65
C VAL A 274 -8.42 29.22 -13.08
N CYS A 275 -9.39 29.24 -12.16
CA CYS A 275 -10.75 28.80 -12.40
C CYS A 275 -11.72 29.98 -12.44
N THR A 276 -12.78 29.82 -13.21
CA THR A 276 -13.88 30.79 -13.28
C THR A 276 -14.47 31.03 -11.89
N ALA A 277 -14.69 32.30 -11.56
CA ALA A 277 -15.15 32.72 -10.25
C ALA A 277 -16.40 31.94 -9.79
N GLY A 278 -16.35 31.41 -8.57
CA GLY A 278 -17.44 30.62 -7.99
C GLY A 278 -17.57 29.17 -8.47
N SER A 279 -16.71 28.70 -9.40
CA SER A 279 -16.73 27.31 -9.90
C SER A 279 -16.04 26.32 -8.96
N VAL A 280 -15.14 26.77 -8.10
CA VAL A 280 -14.34 25.91 -7.21
C VAL A 280 -15.23 25.30 -6.11
N ARG A 281 -15.23 23.96 -6.00
CA ARG A 281 -16.03 23.17 -5.06
C ARG A 281 -15.19 22.11 -4.37
N VAL A 282 -15.65 21.67 -3.20
CA VAL A 282 -15.03 20.58 -2.43
C VAL A 282 -16.04 19.43 -2.27
N PRO A 283 -16.28 18.62 -3.32
CA PRO A 283 -17.32 17.57 -3.30
C PRO A 283 -17.08 16.49 -2.24
N HIS A 284 -15.83 16.26 -1.86
CA HIS A 284 -15.46 15.26 -0.85
C HIS A 284 -14.43 15.81 0.12
N LEU A 285 -14.77 15.78 1.41
CA LEU A 285 -13.90 16.25 2.49
C LEU A 285 -13.68 15.12 3.50
N PHE A 286 -12.43 14.89 3.89
CA PHE A 286 -12.02 13.88 4.89
C PHE A 286 -12.43 12.44 4.52
N ARG A 287 -12.31 12.09 3.24
CA ARG A 287 -12.53 10.71 2.78
C ARG A 287 -11.32 9.88 3.22
N VAL A 288 -11.56 8.82 4.00
CA VAL A 288 -10.48 7.90 4.38
C VAL A 288 -10.47 6.70 3.45
N GLU A 289 -9.33 6.41 2.86
CA GLU A 289 -9.07 5.30 1.95
C GLU A 289 -8.09 4.31 2.58
N ALA A 290 -8.30 3.02 2.32
CA ALA A 290 -7.36 2.00 2.77
C ALA A 290 -6.30 1.76 1.69
N HIS A 291 -5.04 1.90 2.06
CA HIS A 291 -3.89 1.36 1.32
C HIS A 291 -3.46 0.04 1.98
N ARG A 292 -2.47 -0.64 1.40
CA ARG A 292 -2.02 -1.94 1.92
C ARG A 292 -1.58 -1.90 3.38
N THR A 293 -0.74 -0.92 3.73
CA THR A 293 -0.09 -0.82 5.05
C THR A 293 -0.68 0.27 5.93
N LEU A 294 -1.42 1.23 5.35
CA LEU A 294 -1.97 2.39 6.06
C LEU A 294 -3.38 2.78 5.59
N LEU A 295 -4.05 3.59 6.39
CA LEU A 295 -5.24 4.37 6.04
C LEU A 295 -4.80 5.80 5.72
N GLN A 296 -5.29 6.36 4.62
CA GLN A 296 -4.99 7.71 4.16
C GLN A 296 -6.25 8.55 4.13
N MET A 297 -6.22 9.75 4.69
CA MET A 297 -7.26 10.74 4.48
C MET A 297 -6.96 11.60 3.25
N THR A 298 -7.97 11.75 2.38
CA THR A 298 -7.96 12.52 1.14
C THR A 298 -9.16 13.46 1.08
N SER A 299 -9.00 14.58 0.40
CA SER A 299 -10.08 15.51 0.08
C SER A 299 -10.01 15.82 -1.42
N THR A 300 -11.15 16.06 -2.06
CA THR A 300 -11.22 16.32 -3.50
C THR A 300 -11.73 17.73 -3.72
N ILE A 301 -11.00 18.50 -4.51
CA ILE A 301 -11.33 19.88 -4.88
C ILE A 301 -11.42 19.92 -6.40
N THR A 302 -12.48 20.52 -6.90
CA THR A 302 -12.79 20.59 -8.34
C THR A 302 -13.06 22.03 -8.73
N GLY A 303 -12.78 22.40 -9.98
CA GLY A 303 -13.13 23.71 -10.53
C GLY A 303 -13.35 23.64 -12.03
N THR A 304 -13.78 24.76 -12.60
CA THR A 304 -13.85 24.95 -14.05
C THR A 304 -12.80 25.98 -14.44
N LEU A 305 -11.81 25.57 -15.22
CA LEU A 305 -10.79 26.44 -15.79
C LEU A 305 -11.42 27.49 -16.70
N ASP A 306 -10.78 28.65 -16.80
CA ASP A 306 -11.22 29.71 -17.71
C ASP A 306 -11.14 29.27 -19.18
N ASP A 307 -12.01 29.84 -20.03
CA ASP A 307 -12.23 29.40 -21.42
C ASP A 307 -10.98 29.44 -22.33
N HIS A 308 -9.89 30.08 -21.89
CA HIS A 308 -8.61 30.21 -22.61
C HIS A 308 -7.41 29.81 -21.74
N TRP A 309 -7.59 28.88 -20.79
CA TRP A 309 -6.49 28.41 -19.97
C TRP A 309 -5.36 27.82 -20.83
N THR A 310 -4.13 28.08 -20.43
CA THR A 310 -2.91 27.51 -21.03
C THR A 310 -2.13 26.73 -19.97
N LEU A 311 -1.31 25.76 -20.38
CA LEU A 311 -0.43 25.05 -19.46
C LEU A 311 0.50 26.01 -18.67
N PRO A 312 1.12 27.03 -19.30
CA PRO A 312 1.85 28.05 -18.55
C PRO A 312 1.00 28.72 -17.46
N SER A 313 -0.20 29.23 -17.79
CA SER A 313 -1.07 29.90 -16.82
C SER A 313 -1.44 28.99 -15.65
N LEU A 314 -1.65 27.70 -15.93
CA LEU A 314 -1.96 26.69 -14.93
C LEU A 314 -0.78 26.45 -13.99
N LEU A 315 0.44 26.34 -14.52
CA LEU A 315 1.64 26.10 -13.72
C LEU A 315 2.01 27.33 -12.87
N HIS A 316 1.90 28.56 -13.37
CA HIS A 316 2.08 29.76 -12.53
C HIS A 316 1.06 29.83 -11.39
N GLY A 317 -0.19 29.42 -11.64
CA GLY A 317 -1.24 29.45 -10.62
C GLY A 317 -1.07 28.38 -9.54
N LEU A 318 -0.60 27.19 -9.91
CA LEU A 318 -0.65 26.00 -9.05
C LEU A 318 0.71 25.52 -8.54
N TYR A 319 1.81 25.77 -9.25
CA TYR A 319 3.10 25.13 -8.99
C TYR A 319 3.90 25.85 -7.89
N PRO A 320 4.64 25.11 -7.04
CA PRO A 320 4.52 23.67 -6.81
C PRO A 320 3.27 23.39 -5.96
N CYS A 321 2.91 22.12 -5.83
CA CYS A 321 1.71 21.74 -5.08
C CYS A 321 1.76 22.29 -3.64
N GLY A 322 0.65 22.89 -3.19
CA GLY A 322 0.54 23.45 -1.85
C GLY A 322 0.75 22.43 -0.72
N SER A 323 0.43 21.14 -0.94
CA SER A 323 0.56 20.08 0.07
C SER A 323 2.01 19.73 0.45
N VAL A 324 2.97 20.10 -0.40
CA VAL A 324 4.41 19.84 -0.24
C VAL A 324 5.24 21.11 -0.06
N THR A 325 4.59 22.25 0.16
CA THR A 325 5.24 23.52 0.50
C THR A 325 4.82 24.00 1.86
N GLY A 326 3.76 24.79 1.93
CA GLY A 326 3.35 25.54 3.10
C GLY A 326 2.54 26.77 2.74
N ALA A 327 2.20 27.56 3.74
CA ALA A 327 1.32 28.72 3.57
C ALA A 327 1.80 29.88 4.45
N PRO A 328 2.01 31.10 3.94
CA PRO A 328 1.91 31.51 2.53
C PRO A 328 2.99 30.90 1.62
N LYS A 329 2.62 30.47 0.41
CA LYS A 329 3.47 29.63 -0.48
C LYS A 329 4.84 30.26 -0.79
N LEU A 330 4.86 31.49 -1.32
CA LEU A 330 6.09 32.11 -1.82
C LEU A 330 7.10 32.39 -0.69
N HIS A 331 6.63 32.90 0.44
CA HIS A 331 7.51 33.14 1.58
C HIS A 331 7.99 31.82 2.22
N THR A 332 7.12 30.80 2.28
CA THR A 332 7.53 29.48 2.78
C THR A 332 8.58 28.82 1.88
N LEU A 333 8.59 29.09 0.57
CA LEU A 333 9.67 28.62 -0.33
C LEU A 333 11.03 29.24 0.03
N GLU A 334 11.07 30.53 0.39
CA GLU A 334 12.31 31.20 0.86
C GLU A 334 12.85 30.54 2.14
N LEU A 335 11.94 30.27 3.10
CA LEU A 335 12.27 29.57 4.35
C LEU A 335 12.77 28.14 4.10
N ILE A 336 12.12 27.39 3.18
CA ILE A 336 12.52 26.04 2.78
C ILE A 336 13.94 26.05 2.20
N ALA A 337 14.23 26.99 1.29
CA ALA A 337 15.55 27.11 0.66
C ALA A 337 16.67 27.39 1.69
N GLY A 338 16.34 28.03 2.81
CA GLY A 338 17.29 28.32 3.89
C GLY A 338 17.55 27.18 4.87
N ILE A 339 16.63 26.21 5.01
CA ILE A 339 16.72 25.15 6.02
C ILE A 339 17.01 23.76 5.45
N GLU A 340 16.66 23.51 4.18
CA GLU A 340 16.95 22.23 3.53
C GLU A 340 18.40 22.16 3.05
N THR A 341 19.02 20.99 3.19
CA THR A 341 20.45 20.78 2.92
C THR A 341 20.80 20.67 1.43
N GLY A 342 19.81 20.73 0.54
CA GLY A 342 19.99 20.57 -0.91
C GLY A 342 18.66 20.60 -1.67
N PRO A 343 18.71 20.50 -3.01
CA PRO A 343 17.52 20.45 -3.85
C PRO A 343 16.72 19.17 -3.61
N ARG A 344 15.40 19.26 -3.75
CA ARG A 344 14.50 18.09 -3.74
C ARG A 344 14.51 17.35 -5.08
N GLY A 345 14.78 18.05 -6.18
CA GLY A 345 14.78 17.50 -7.52
C GLY A 345 13.37 17.08 -7.94
N VAL A 346 13.22 15.89 -8.53
CA VAL A 346 11.89 15.41 -8.94
C VAL A 346 10.96 15.24 -7.74
N TYR A 347 11.47 14.88 -6.56
CA TYR A 347 10.65 14.73 -5.36
C TYR A 347 9.91 16.03 -4.99
N CYS A 348 8.62 15.92 -4.66
CA CYS A 348 7.71 17.07 -4.45
C CYS A 348 7.50 17.98 -5.68
N GLY A 349 8.05 17.64 -6.85
CA GLY A 349 7.79 18.32 -8.11
C GLY A 349 6.47 17.87 -8.76
N ALA A 350 6.53 17.41 -10.02
CA ALA A 350 5.41 16.78 -10.70
C ALA A 350 5.87 15.75 -11.75
N ILE A 351 5.18 14.61 -11.86
CA ILE A 351 5.34 13.65 -12.96
C ILE A 351 3.98 13.48 -13.64
N GLY A 352 3.96 13.48 -14.97
CA GLY A 352 2.69 13.39 -15.67
C GLY A 352 2.77 13.53 -17.18
N PHE A 353 1.63 13.83 -17.78
CA PHE A 353 1.50 14.06 -19.21
C PHE A 353 0.47 15.13 -19.56
N THR A 354 0.59 15.65 -20.78
CA THR A 354 -0.45 16.39 -21.51
C THR A 354 -0.73 15.71 -22.85
N ALA A 355 -1.99 15.65 -23.25
CA ALA A 355 -2.44 15.01 -24.48
C ALA A 355 -2.99 16.03 -25.50
N PRO A 356 -2.97 15.71 -26.80
CA PRO A 356 -3.55 16.52 -27.88
C PRO A 356 -5.02 16.91 -27.71
N ASP A 357 -5.77 16.09 -26.97
CA ASP A 357 -7.19 16.34 -26.67
C ASP A 357 -7.39 17.22 -25.43
N GLY A 358 -6.33 17.86 -24.94
CA GLY A 358 -6.35 18.77 -23.79
C GLY A 358 -6.24 18.08 -22.44
N ARG A 359 -6.34 16.74 -22.36
CA ARG A 359 -6.21 16.03 -21.08
C ARG A 359 -4.82 16.22 -20.48
N CYS A 360 -4.79 16.49 -19.18
CA CYS A 360 -3.55 16.59 -18.42
C CYS A 360 -3.70 15.79 -17.13
N THR A 361 -2.67 15.10 -16.68
CA THR A 361 -2.65 14.48 -15.35
C THR A 361 -1.23 14.50 -14.82
N PHE A 362 -1.06 15.14 -13.66
CA PHE A 362 0.20 15.24 -12.95
C PHE A 362 0.01 14.79 -11.50
N ASN A 363 0.94 14.00 -11.00
CA ASN A 363 1.00 13.59 -9.60
C ASN A 363 1.92 14.53 -8.80
N VAL A 364 1.94 14.36 -7.47
CA VAL A 364 3.00 14.90 -6.62
C VAL A 364 3.99 13.75 -6.34
N PRO A 365 5.16 13.67 -6.99
CA PRO A 365 6.12 12.60 -6.82
C PRO A 365 6.64 12.56 -5.37
N ILE A 366 6.05 11.66 -4.60
CA ILE A 366 6.49 11.26 -3.27
C ILE A 366 6.70 9.76 -3.28
N ARG A 367 7.59 9.28 -2.40
CA ARG A 367 8.07 7.89 -2.43
C ARG A 367 8.71 7.57 -3.79
N THR A 368 9.67 8.41 -4.15
CA THR A 368 10.33 8.43 -5.45
C THR A 368 11.82 8.18 -5.26
N LEU A 369 12.36 7.22 -6.01
CA LEU A 369 13.78 6.96 -6.12
C LEU A 369 14.29 7.56 -7.43
N GLU A 370 15.48 8.14 -7.39
CA GLU A 370 16.19 8.67 -8.55
C GLU A 370 17.63 8.14 -8.55
N ARG A 371 18.18 7.86 -9.73
CA ARG A 371 19.57 7.46 -9.88
C ARG A 371 20.09 7.82 -11.27
N HIS A 372 21.35 8.23 -11.34
CA HIS A 372 22.09 8.38 -12.59
C HIS A 372 22.80 7.09 -13.01
N ALA A 373 23.05 6.93 -14.31
CA ALA A 373 23.77 5.80 -14.86
C ALA A 373 25.18 5.72 -14.26
N GLY A 374 25.56 4.55 -13.75
CA GLY A 374 26.84 4.32 -13.10
C GLY A 374 26.86 4.63 -11.60
N GLU A 375 25.85 5.30 -11.03
CA GLU A 375 25.72 5.44 -9.59
C GLU A 375 25.33 4.11 -8.94
N ARG A 376 25.90 3.84 -7.76
CA ARG A 376 25.53 2.66 -6.95
C ARG A 376 24.27 2.89 -6.13
N ASP A 377 24.14 4.08 -5.57
CA ASP A 377 23.12 4.42 -4.58
C ASP A 377 21.98 5.17 -5.27
N TRP A 378 20.74 4.86 -4.90
CA TRP A 378 19.56 5.63 -5.29
C TRP A 378 19.36 6.78 -4.32
N ARG A 379 18.99 7.95 -4.84
CA ARG A 379 18.56 9.11 -4.06
C ARG A 379 17.08 8.93 -3.69
N PHE A 380 16.73 9.17 -2.43
CA PHE A 380 15.36 9.08 -1.93
C PHE A 380 15.12 10.15 -0.88
N HIS A 381 14.11 10.98 -1.09
CA HIS A 381 13.73 12.03 -0.13
C HIS A 381 12.51 11.63 0.67
N THR A 382 12.46 12.10 1.92
CA THR A 382 11.29 12.00 2.79
C THR A 382 11.11 13.28 3.59
N GLY A 383 9.96 13.44 4.22
CA GLY A 383 9.62 14.65 4.96
C GLY A 383 8.27 14.58 5.63
N SER A 384 7.91 15.66 6.31
CA SER A 384 6.60 15.82 6.95
C SER A 384 6.15 17.27 6.99
N GLY A 385 4.84 17.46 7.15
CA GLY A 385 4.24 18.78 7.30
C GLY A 385 4.31 19.21 8.75
N VAL A 386 5.22 20.13 9.06
CA VAL A 386 5.39 20.70 10.39
C VAL A 386 4.36 21.81 10.58
N VAL A 387 3.46 21.60 11.53
CA VAL A 387 2.46 22.58 12.00
C VAL A 387 2.77 23.01 13.43
N TYR A 388 2.10 24.07 13.90
CA TYR A 388 2.27 24.53 15.28
C TYR A 388 2.00 23.41 16.28
N GLY A 389 2.93 23.18 17.21
CA GLY A 389 2.83 22.12 18.22
C GLY A 389 3.19 20.72 17.71
N ALA A 390 3.84 20.60 16.54
CA ALA A 390 4.41 19.34 16.09
C ALA A 390 5.53 18.86 17.03
N ASP A 391 5.58 17.54 17.26
CA ASP A 391 6.62 16.91 18.07
C ASP A 391 7.66 16.29 17.15
N ALA A 392 8.91 16.77 17.22
CA ALA A 392 9.97 16.34 16.33
C ALA A 392 10.21 14.80 16.36
N GLY A 393 10.04 14.15 17.51
CA GLY A 393 10.22 12.71 17.65
C GLY A 393 9.09 11.89 17.02
N MET A 394 7.85 12.39 17.05
CA MET A 394 6.72 11.82 16.32
C MET A 394 6.86 12.02 14.80
N GLU A 395 7.20 13.23 14.38
CA GLU A 395 7.38 13.58 12.97
C GLU A 395 8.53 12.79 12.33
N TRP A 396 9.66 12.63 13.04
CA TRP A 396 10.77 11.78 12.60
C TRP A 396 10.34 10.32 12.38
N ARG A 397 9.58 9.75 13.33
CA ARG A 397 9.05 8.39 13.19
C ARG A 397 8.06 8.28 12.03
N GLU A 398 7.28 9.33 11.76
CA GLU A 398 6.41 9.37 10.59
C GLU A 398 7.22 9.36 9.28
N CYS A 399 8.29 10.17 9.19
CA CYS A 399 9.19 10.19 8.04
C CYS A 399 9.79 8.81 7.76
N LEU A 400 10.24 8.09 8.79
CA LEU A 400 10.75 6.72 8.65
C LEU A 400 9.64 5.72 8.33
N GLY A 401 8.45 5.87 8.90
CA GLY A 401 7.29 5.03 8.57
C GLY A 401 6.90 5.10 7.08
N LYS A 402 7.11 6.27 6.45
CA LYS A 402 6.88 6.47 5.00
C LYS A 402 7.88 5.70 4.12
N THR A 403 9.00 5.22 4.67
CA THR A 403 10.03 4.47 3.93
C THR A 403 9.86 2.95 4.03
N ALA A 404 8.95 2.47 4.87
CA ALA A 404 8.76 1.04 5.13
C ALA A 404 8.48 0.19 3.87
N PHE A 405 7.89 0.78 2.82
CA PHE A 405 7.66 0.07 1.55
C PHE A 405 8.95 -0.32 0.82
N LEU A 406 10.08 0.32 1.15
CA LEU A 406 11.40 -0.01 0.59
C LEU A 406 11.94 -1.32 1.20
N THR A 407 11.76 -1.48 2.51
CA THR A 407 12.44 -2.50 3.33
C THR A 407 11.55 -3.68 3.73
N THR A 408 10.21 -3.53 3.69
CA THR A 408 9.30 -4.57 4.22
C THR A 408 9.06 -5.68 3.19
N PRO A 409 9.43 -6.94 3.50
CA PRO A 409 9.11 -8.08 2.65
C PRO A 409 7.59 -8.20 2.50
N THR A 410 7.18 -8.39 1.26
CA THR A 410 5.77 -8.48 0.88
C THR A 410 5.51 -9.93 0.48
N PRO A 411 4.88 -10.76 1.34
CA PRO A 411 4.62 -12.13 0.97
C PRO A 411 3.54 -12.17 -0.12
N THR A 412 3.73 -13.06 -1.08
CA THR A 412 2.72 -13.43 -2.08
C THR A 412 1.83 -14.51 -1.47
N PHE A 413 0.50 -14.33 -1.55
CA PHE A 413 -0.44 -15.28 -0.99
C PHE A 413 -1.79 -15.23 -1.73
N GLU A 414 -2.58 -16.27 -1.51
CA GLU A 414 -3.96 -16.35 -1.93
C GLU A 414 -4.87 -16.36 -0.71
N LEU A 415 -6.12 -15.92 -0.89
CA LEU A 415 -7.14 -16.12 0.13
C LEU A 415 -7.68 -17.53 0.02
N LEU A 416 -7.94 -18.14 1.17
CA LEU A 416 -8.24 -19.56 1.27
C LEU A 416 -9.55 -19.75 2.05
N GLU A 417 -10.41 -20.61 1.52
CA GLU A 417 -11.53 -21.19 2.26
C GLU A 417 -11.47 -22.71 2.27
N THR A 418 -12.02 -23.30 3.32
CA THR A 418 -12.15 -24.76 3.42
C THR A 418 -13.54 -25.08 3.91
N LEU A 419 -14.29 -25.81 3.10
CA LEU A 419 -15.70 -26.09 3.27
C LEU A 419 -15.90 -27.58 3.53
N ARG A 420 -17.00 -27.92 4.20
CA ARG A 420 -17.57 -29.27 4.22
C ARG A 420 -18.71 -29.34 3.22
N LEU A 421 -18.68 -30.36 2.38
CA LEU A 421 -19.71 -30.71 1.41
C LEU A 421 -20.20 -32.12 1.72
N ASP A 422 -21.51 -32.32 1.81
CA ASP A 422 -22.13 -33.64 1.86
C ASP A 422 -23.49 -33.61 1.14
N GLY A 423 -24.29 -34.67 1.24
CA GLY A 423 -25.61 -34.76 0.62
C GLY A 423 -26.61 -33.70 1.08
N THR A 424 -26.34 -33.01 2.20
CA THR A 424 -27.14 -31.86 2.69
C THR A 424 -26.66 -30.51 2.12
N GLY A 425 -25.53 -30.51 1.41
CA GLY A 425 -24.92 -29.36 0.77
C GLY A 425 -23.69 -28.85 1.52
N ILE A 426 -23.46 -27.53 1.43
CA ILE A 426 -22.27 -26.88 1.99
C ILE A 426 -22.58 -26.29 3.36
N THR A 427 -21.88 -26.76 4.38
CA THR A 427 -22.01 -26.25 5.74
C THR A 427 -21.57 -24.78 5.81
N HIS A 428 -22.46 -23.89 6.28
CA HIS A 428 -22.24 -22.45 6.45
C HIS A 428 -21.77 -21.68 5.19
N ALA A 429 -22.23 -22.04 3.99
CA ALA A 429 -21.80 -21.44 2.72
C ALA A 429 -21.78 -19.89 2.71
N ASP A 430 -22.84 -19.25 3.25
CA ASP A 430 -22.93 -17.78 3.31
C ASP A 430 -21.88 -17.15 4.23
N ALA A 431 -21.52 -17.82 5.32
CA ALA A 431 -20.51 -17.32 6.26
C ALA A 431 -19.11 -17.38 5.64
N HIS A 432 -18.79 -18.47 4.94
CA HIS A 432 -17.56 -18.58 4.14
C HIS A 432 -17.46 -17.48 3.08
N ARG A 433 -18.54 -17.22 2.32
CA ARG A 433 -18.59 -16.11 1.36
C ARG A 433 -18.29 -14.77 2.03
N ARG A 434 -18.94 -14.48 3.16
CA ARG A 434 -18.77 -13.20 3.87
C ARG A 434 -17.33 -13.02 4.35
N ARG A 435 -16.70 -14.06 4.92
CA ARG A 435 -15.31 -14.00 5.39
C ARG A 435 -14.31 -13.82 4.26
N LEU A 436 -14.48 -14.57 3.16
CA LEU A 436 -13.64 -14.44 1.97
C LEU A 436 -13.76 -13.03 1.38
N ALA A 437 -14.98 -12.52 1.19
CA ALA A 437 -15.23 -11.18 0.68
C ALA A 437 -14.69 -10.07 1.62
N ALA A 438 -14.76 -10.26 2.93
CA ALA A 438 -14.20 -9.32 3.91
C ALA A 438 -12.67 -9.28 3.81
N SER A 439 -12.02 -10.44 3.73
CA SER A 439 -10.57 -10.55 3.56
C SER A 439 -10.11 -10.00 2.21
N ALA A 440 -10.88 -10.26 1.15
CA ALA A 440 -10.61 -9.71 -0.18
C ALA A 440 -10.64 -8.18 -0.16
N ARG A 441 -11.64 -7.58 0.47
CA ARG A 441 -11.70 -6.12 0.66
C ARG A 441 -10.53 -5.59 1.50
N TYR A 442 -10.13 -6.30 2.55
CA TYR A 442 -9.05 -5.86 3.44
C TYR A 442 -7.70 -5.82 2.74
N TRP A 443 -7.40 -6.84 1.91
CA TRP A 443 -6.13 -7.00 1.20
C TRP A 443 -6.13 -6.49 -0.25
N ASP A 444 -7.24 -5.88 -0.69
CA ASP A 444 -7.41 -5.36 -2.05
C ASP A 444 -7.34 -6.46 -3.13
N PHE A 445 -8.01 -7.59 -2.89
CA PHE A 445 -8.25 -8.66 -3.88
C PHE A 445 -9.59 -8.41 -4.56
N GLU A 446 -9.67 -8.72 -5.86
CA GLU A 446 -10.96 -8.77 -6.55
C GLU A 446 -11.80 -9.95 -6.04
N PHE A 447 -13.12 -9.76 -5.96
CA PHE A 447 -14.04 -10.82 -5.56
C PHE A 447 -15.35 -10.72 -6.35
N ASP A 448 -15.55 -11.62 -7.32
CA ASP A 448 -16.81 -11.76 -8.05
C ASP A 448 -17.81 -12.58 -7.24
N ARG A 449 -18.81 -11.90 -6.67
CA ARG A 449 -19.91 -12.55 -5.96
C ARG A 449 -20.67 -13.53 -6.86
N LYS A 450 -20.91 -13.20 -8.13
CA LYS A 450 -21.65 -14.09 -9.04
C LYS A 450 -20.81 -15.32 -9.39
N GLY A 451 -19.50 -15.15 -9.55
CA GLY A 451 -18.53 -16.24 -9.71
C GLY A 451 -18.54 -17.20 -8.54
N TRP A 452 -18.56 -16.68 -7.31
CA TRP A 452 -18.73 -17.50 -6.11
C TRP A 452 -20.07 -18.27 -6.13
N GLU A 453 -21.18 -17.60 -6.44
CA GLU A 453 -22.50 -18.23 -6.48
C GLU A 453 -22.57 -19.37 -7.53
N ARG A 454 -21.98 -19.18 -8.71
CA ARG A 454 -21.83 -20.23 -9.73
C ARG A 454 -21.01 -21.41 -9.22
N LEU A 455 -19.85 -21.16 -8.60
CA LEU A 455 -19.00 -22.20 -8.02
C LEU A 455 -19.75 -23.02 -6.97
N ILE A 456 -20.48 -22.37 -6.06
CA ILE A 456 -21.28 -23.04 -5.04
C ILE A 456 -22.40 -23.88 -5.66
N GLY A 457 -23.03 -23.42 -6.74
CA GLY A 457 -24.00 -24.20 -7.52
C GLY A 457 -23.38 -25.51 -8.05
N THR A 458 -22.27 -25.40 -8.78
CA THR A 458 -21.54 -26.56 -9.32
C THR A 458 -21.12 -27.55 -8.23
N LEU A 459 -20.65 -27.06 -7.08
CA LEU A 459 -20.26 -27.93 -5.98
C LEU A 459 -21.44 -28.72 -5.39
N ARG A 460 -22.64 -28.12 -5.32
CA ARG A 460 -23.86 -28.77 -4.82
C ARG A 460 -24.39 -29.83 -5.77
N GLU A 461 -24.33 -29.59 -7.08
CA GLU A 461 -24.76 -30.57 -8.10
C GLU A 461 -23.96 -31.86 -8.02
N HIS A 462 -22.70 -31.77 -7.62
CA HIS A 462 -21.78 -32.90 -7.49
C HIS A 462 -21.58 -33.31 -6.03
N ALA A 463 -22.55 -33.05 -5.15
CA ALA A 463 -22.46 -33.43 -3.75
C ALA A 463 -22.70 -34.93 -3.56
N GLU A 464 -21.84 -35.58 -2.78
CA GLU A 464 -21.99 -36.97 -2.39
C GLU A 464 -22.52 -37.07 -0.96
N ASN A 465 -23.18 -38.18 -0.62
CA ASN A 465 -23.65 -38.40 0.76
C ASN A 465 -22.49 -38.50 1.76
N ARG A 466 -21.32 -39.01 1.34
CA ARG A 466 -20.14 -39.06 2.20
C ARG A 466 -19.56 -37.65 2.35
N PRO A 467 -19.24 -37.19 3.58
CA PRO A 467 -18.63 -35.90 3.79
C PRO A 467 -17.30 -35.74 3.06
N GLN A 468 -17.13 -34.60 2.39
CA GLN A 468 -15.94 -34.20 1.65
C GLN A 468 -15.46 -32.83 2.11
N MET A 469 -14.16 -32.61 1.99
CA MET A 469 -13.54 -31.30 2.21
C MET A 469 -13.30 -30.62 0.86
N VAL A 470 -13.74 -29.38 0.71
CA VAL A 470 -13.47 -28.57 -0.49
C VAL A 470 -12.57 -27.41 -0.10
N ARG A 471 -11.40 -27.32 -0.72
CA ARG A 471 -10.48 -26.19 -0.57
C ARG A 471 -10.71 -25.22 -1.72
N ILE A 472 -10.95 -23.94 -1.42
CA ILE A 472 -11.12 -22.88 -2.42
C ILE A 472 -10.01 -21.85 -2.25
N LEU A 473 -9.35 -21.49 -3.34
CA LEU A 473 -8.33 -20.46 -3.44
C LEU A 473 -8.87 -19.29 -4.26
N LEU A 474 -8.62 -18.08 -3.79
CA LEU A 474 -8.90 -16.83 -4.49
C LEU A 474 -7.58 -16.10 -4.68
N ASP A 475 -7.18 -15.93 -5.94
CA ASP A 475 -6.03 -15.10 -6.26
C ASP A 475 -6.41 -13.61 -6.30
N ARG A 476 -5.40 -12.76 -6.42
CA ARG A 476 -5.54 -11.30 -6.35
C ARG A 476 -6.41 -10.73 -7.47
N GLY A 477 -6.42 -11.38 -8.64
CA GLY A 477 -7.22 -11.00 -9.81
C GLY A 477 -8.66 -11.53 -9.77
N GLY A 478 -9.07 -12.13 -8.66
CA GLY A 478 -10.45 -12.58 -8.47
C GLY A 478 -10.74 -13.96 -9.04
N ARG A 479 -9.74 -14.70 -9.55
CA ARG A 479 -9.94 -16.06 -10.06
C ARG A 479 -10.07 -17.02 -8.88
N LEU A 480 -11.14 -17.80 -8.92
CA LEU A 480 -11.39 -18.88 -7.97
C LEU A 480 -10.85 -20.21 -8.51
N ARG A 481 -10.05 -20.91 -7.72
CA ARG A 481 -9.64 -22.31 -7.95
C ARG A 481 -10.11 -23.17 -6.79
N TRP A 482 -10.36 -24.45 -7.03
CA TRP A 482 -10.81 -25.34 -5.97
C TRP A 482 -10.37 -26.78 -6.20
N GLU A 483 -10.28 -27.54 -5.10
CA GLU A 483 -9.97 -28.96 -5.08
C GLU A 483 -10.83 -29.68 -4.02
N ARG A 484 -11.09 -30.96 -4.25
CA ARG A 484 -11.81 -31.85 -3.34
C ARG A 484 -10.85 -32.83 -2.70
N MET A 485 -11.06 -33.09 -1.42
CA MET A 485 -10.31 -34.07 -0.65
C MET A 485 -11.29 -34.89 0.18
N PRO A 486 -11.04 -36.21 0.36
CA PRO A 486 -11.84 -37.01 1.27
C PRO A 486 -11.74 -36.45 2.69
N LEU A 487 -12.86 -36.43 3.41
CA LEU A 487 -12.83 -36.17 4.85
C LEU A 487 -12.73 -37.52 5.55
N GLU A 488 -11.62 -37.75 6.24
CA GLU A 488 -11.44 -38.95 7.06
C GLU A 488 -12.53 -39.06 8.12
N ASP A 489 -12.94 -40.29 8.40
CA ASP A 489 -13.95 -40.58 9.42
C ASP A 489 -13.42 -40.17 10.81
N ALA A 490 -14.34 -39.87 11.73
CA ALA A 490 -13.98 -39.44 13.07
C ALA A 490 -13.11 -40.50 13.77
N ALA A 491 -12.01 -40.06 14.41
CA ALA A 491 -11.13 -40.95 15.15
C ALA A 491 -11.93 -41.75 16.20
N THR A 492 -11.65 -43.05 16.31
CA THR A 492 -12.27 -43.94 17.29
C THR A 492 -11.87 -43.62 18.73
N THR A 493 -10.77 -42.89 18.92
CA THR A 493 -10.27 -42.43 20.22
C THR A 493 -10.26 -40.89 20.30
N THR A 494 -10.27 -40.35 21.51
CA THR A 494 -10.18 -38.90 21.73
C THR A 494 -8.76 -38.43 21.35
N PRO A 495 -8.61 -37.58 20.33
CA PRO A 495 -7.30 -37.15 19.86
C PRO A 495 -6.57 -36.28 20.89
N THR A 496 -5.24 -36.26 20.78
CA THR A 496 -4.36 -35.47 21.64
C THR A 496 -3.86 -34.23 20.90
N VAL A 497 -3.85 -33.10 21.61
CA VAL A 497 -3.21 -31.85 21.22
C VAL A 497 -2.09 -31.50 22.19
N ARG A 498 -1.13 -30.69 21.73
CA ARG A 498 -0.03 -30.17 22.55
C ARG A 498 -0.04 -28.66 22.54
N LEU A 499 0.58 -28.04 23.55
CA LEU A 499 0.90 -26.61 23.51
C LEU A 499 2.15 -26.41 22.64
N ASN A 500 2.07 -25.51 21.67
CA ASN A 500 3.24 -25.08 20.91
C ASN A 500 4.02 -24.05 21.74
N PRO A 501 5.34 -24.23 21.96
CA PRO A 501 6.14 -23.29 22.74
C PRO A 501 6.42 -21.97 22.01
N GLU A 502 6.26 -21.93 20.68
CA GLU A 502 6.47 -20.72 19.89
C GLU A 502 5.27 -19.79 19.98
N ALA A 503 5.55 -18.53 20.35
CA ALA A 503 4.52 -17.52 20.46
C ALA A 503 4.20 -16.90 19.10
N VAL A 504 2.91 -16.80 18.77
CA VAL A 504 2.46 -15.96 17.64
C VAL A 504 2.41 -14.49 18.05
N ASP A 505 2.72 -13.59 17.11
CA ASP A 505 2.57 -12.15 17.33
C ASP A 505 1.12 -11.73 17.07
N PRO A 506 0.34 -11.32 18.10
CA PRO A 506 -1.04 -10.89 17.91
C PRO A 506 -1.17 -9.58 17.13
N GLU A 507 -0.07 -8.87 16.84
CA GLU A 507 -0.04 -7.73 15.93
C GLU A 507 0.04 -8.15 14.45
N ASN A 508 0.34 -9.41 14.15
CA ASN A 508 0.40 -9.93 12.79
C ASN A 508 -1.01 -10.00 12.14
N PRO A 509 -1.32 -9.20 11.11
CA PRO A 509 -2.64 -9.16 10.48
C PRO A 509 -3.02 -10.50 9.81
N TYR A 510 -2.05 -11.34 9.44
CA TYR A 510 -2.32 -12.60 8.76
C TYR A 510 -2.94 -13.68 9.66
N LEU A 511 -2.91 -13.51 10.99
CA LEU A 511 -3.64 -14.38 11.91
C LEU A 511 -5.16 -14.22 11.75
N TYR A 512 -5.62 -13.02 11.39
CA TYR A 512 -7.04 -12.66 11.34
C TYR A 512 -7.68 -12.95 9.97
N HIS A 513 -6.88 -13.37 8.99
CA HIS A 513 -7.29 -13.64 7.62
C HIS A 513 -6.85 -15.04 7.19
N LYS A 514 -7.72 -15.78 6.50
CA LYS A 514 -7.37 -17.13 6.04
C LYS A 514 -6.64 -17.06 4.70
N THR A 515 -5.32 -17.15 4.77
CA THR A 515 -4.37 -17.05 3.64
C THR A 515 -3.64 -18.37 3.41
N THR A 516 -3.00 -18.51 2.26
CA THR A 516 -2.03 -19.59 2.01
C THR A 516 -0.69 -19.36 2.69
N TRP A 517 -0.30 -18.10 2.91
CA TRP A 517 0.92 -17.75 3.64
C TRP A 517 0.68 -17.73 5.15
N ARG A 518 1.17 -18.77 5.84
CA ARG A 518 1.02 -19.01 7.28
C ARG A 518 2.26 -19.71 7.86
N PRO A 519 3.47 -19.13 7.74
CA PRO A 519 4.72 -19.78 8.08
C PRO A 519 4.78 -20.29 9.52
N TRP A 520 4.19 -19.54 10.47
CA TRP A 520 4.13 -19.94 11.88
C TRP A 520 3.30 -21.21 12.15
N TYR A 521 2.53 -21.71 11.17
CA TYR A 521 1.79 -22.99 11.28
C TYR A 521 2.39 -24.12 10.44
N GLU A 522 3.43 -23.87 9.64
CA GLU A 522 3.90 -24.83 8.63
C GLU A 522 4.39 -26.14 9.24
N GLN A 523 5.17 -26.08 10.32
CA GLN A 523 5.70 -27.26 11.02
C GLN A 523 4.56 -28.10 11.64
N THR A 524 3.63 -27.47 12.35
CA THR A 524 2.44 -28.16 12.90
C THR A 524 1.60 -28.77 11.78
N MET A 525 1.37 -28.04 10.68
CA MET A 525 0.62 -28.54 9.53
C MET A 525 1.31 -29.71 8.83
N ALA A 526 2.65 -29.76 8.80
CA ALA A 526 3.40 -30.90 8.28
C ALA A 526 3.18 -32.16 9.14
N ARG A 527 3.27 -32.03 10.47
CA ARG A 527 3.01 -33.13 11.41
C ARG A 527 1.55 -33.61 11.39
N ILE A 528 0.60 -32.68 11.21
CA ILE A 528 -0.81 -33.02 10.98
C ILE A 528 -0.98 -33.84 9.69
N ARG A 529 -0.30 -33.47 8.60
CA ARG A 529 -0.37 -34.22 7.33
C ARG A 529 0.28 -35.60 7.43
N ALA A 530 1.32 -35.74 8.25
CA ALA A 530 1.96 -37.02 8.55
C ALA A 530 1.12 -37.93 9.46
N GLY A 531 0.07 -37.38 10.10
CA GLY A 531 -0.77 -38.13 11.05
C GLY A 531 -0.21 -38.20 12.47
N ASP A 532 0.87 -37.46 12.78
CA ASP A 532 1.57 -37.52 14.07
C ASP A 532 0.76 -36.91 15.22
N ILE A 533 -0.04 -35.90 14.90
CA ILE A 533 -0.81 -35.10 15.87
C ILE A 533 -2.13 -34.65 15.26
N PHE A 534 -3.11 -34.37 16.14
CA PHE A 534 -4.37 -33.78 15.70
C PHE A 534 -4.25 -32.28 15.42
N ASP A 535 -3.66 -31.53 16.35
CA ASP A 535 -3.35 -30.10 16.26
C ASP A 535 -2.40 -29.68 17.39
N GLU A 536 -1.88 -28.44 17.33
CA GLU A 536 -1.16 -27.81 18.44
C GLU A 536 -1.76 -26.46 18.77
N ILE A 537 -2.01 -26.21 20.05
CA ILE A 537 -2.57 -24.95 20.55
C ILE A 537 -1.44 -23.95 20.74
N TYR A 538 -1.57 -22.78 20.12
CA TYR A 538 -0.58 -21.71 20.21
C TYR A 538 -0.84 -20.76 21.36
N ILE A 539 0.23 -20.08 21.78
CA ILE A 539 0.19 -18.94 22.70
C ILE A 539 0.61 -17.68 21.96
N ASN A 540 0.20 -16.52 22.42
CA ASN A 540 0.69 -15.24 21.90
C ASN A 540 1.82 -14.66 22.76
N SER A 541 2.44 -13.57 22.28
CA SER A 541 3.49 -12.84 23.00
C SER A 541 3.08 -12.28 24.37
N ARG A 542 1.78 -12.29 24.72
CA ARG A 542 1.24 -11.91 26.04
C ARG A 542 0.98 -13.09 26.97
N GLY A 543 1.29 -14.32 26.54
CA GLY A 543 1.04 -15.55 27.30
C GLY A 543 -0.43 -15.98 27.33
N GLU A 544 -1.24 -15.53 26.37
CA GLU A 544 -2.64 -15.91 26.21
C GLU A 544 -2.75 -17.03 25.15
N LEU A 545 -3.66 -17.98 25.35
CA LEU A 545 -3.97 -19.01 24.36
C LEU A 545 -4.67 -18.40 23.14
N THR A 546 -4.38 -18.94 21.96
CA THR A 546 -4.95 -18.45 20.69
C THR A 546 -5.83 -19.51 20.01
N GLU A 547 -5.29 -20.21 19.03
CA GLU A 547 -5.95 -21.24 18.23
C GLU A 547 -4.98 -22.39 17.91
N GLY A 548 -5.52 -23.43 17.27
CA GLY A 548 -4.71 -24.45 16.62
C GLY A 548 -4.32 -24.05 15.20
N ALA A 549 -3.43 -24.83 14.57
CA ALA A 549 -3.00 -24.57 13.19
C ALA A 549 -4.14 -24.68 12.16
N ARG A 550 -5.17 -25.51 12.45
CA ARG A 550 -6.36 -25.67 11.59
C ARG A 550 -7.70 -25.57 12.32
N THR A 551 -7.70 -25.31 13.61
CA THR A 551 -8.90 -25.27 14.47
C THR A 551 -8.91 -24.07 15.40
N ASN A 552 -10.08 -23.61 15.83
CA ASN A 552 -10.19 -22.72 16.99
C ASN A 552 -10.28 -23.53 18.29
N LEU A 553 -9.79 -22.94 19.38
CA LEU A 553 -9.85 -23.51 20.73
C LEU A 553 -11.17 -23.16 21.42
N PHE A 554 -11.76 -24.14 22.07
CA PHE A 554 -12.88 -23.97 22.99
C PHE A 554 -12.63 -24.76 24.27
N VAL A 555 -12.96 -24.19 25.42
CA VAL A 555 -12.72 -24.79 26.73
C VAL A 555 -14.00 -24.70 27.54
N ARG A 556 -14.39 -25.80 28.18
CA ARG A 556 -15.48 -25.80 29.14
C ARG A 556 -14.92 -25.48 30.52
N LEU A 557 -15.33 -24.34 31.07
CA LEU A 557 -14.95 -23.84 32.38
C LEU A 557 -16.20 -23.39 33.12
N GLU A 558 -16.38 -23.84 34.35
CA GLU A 558 -17.49 -23.43 35.22
C GLU A 558 -18.85 -23.69 34.53
N GLY A 559 -18.97 -24.85 33.87
CA GLY A 559 -20.14 -25.25 33.08
C GLY A 559 -20.34 -24.52 31.74
N ALA A 560 -19.63 -23.42 31.48
CA ALA A 560 -19.77 -22.62 30.25
C ALA A 560 -18.70 -22.96 29.21
N LEU A 561 -19.08 -22.95 27.92
CA LEU A 561 -18.13 -23.09 26.82
C LEU A 561 -17.56 -21.71 26.47
N VAL A 562 -16.24 -21.56 26.57
CA VAL A 562 -15.53 -20.31 26.27
C VAL A 562 -14.45 -20.49 25.20
N THR A 563 -14.12 -19.42 24.49
CA THR A 563 -13.09 -19.39 23.44
C THR A 563 -12.27 -18.10 23.54
N PRO A 564 -10.96 -18.09 23.20
CA PRO A 564 -10.17 -16.86 23.20
C PRO A 564 -10.78 -15.80 22.28
N PRO A 565 -10.83 -14.52 22.67
CA PRO A 565 -11.27 -13.42 21.78
C PRO A 565 -10.31 -13.27 20.60
N VAL A 566 -10.81 -12.80 19.45
CA VAL A 566 -9.97 -12.69 18.24
C VAL A 566 -8.73 -11.81 18.45
N GLU A 567 -8.82 -10.82 19.34
CA GLU A 567 -7.72 -9.95 19.77
C GLU A 567 -6.51 -10.70 20.38
N CYS A 568 -6.67 -11.98 20.77
CA CYS A 568 -5.55 -12.83 21.16
C CYS A 568 -4.66 -13.25 19.97
N GLY A 569 -5.05 -12.97 18.72
CA GLY A 569 -4.28 -13.35 17.52
C GLY A 569 -4.72 -14.69 16.95
N LEU A 570 -6.00 -14.80 16.59
CA LEU A 570 -6.55 -16.00 15.94
C LEU A 570 -7.55 -15.66 14.82
N LEU A 571 -7.77 -16.63 13.94
CA LEU A 571 -8.72 -16.52 12.86
C LEU A 571 -10.17 -16.47 13.41
N PRO A 572 -11.03 -15.54 12.93
CA PRO A 572 -12.47 -15.61 13.18
C PRO A 572 -13.07 -16.80 12.42
N GLY A 573 -12.99 -17.99 13.02
CA GLY A 573 -13.50 -19.21 12.40
C GLY A 573 -15.02 -19.24 12.29
N ILE A 574 -15.51 -19.89 11.25
CA ILE A 574 -16.95 -19.93 10.93
C ILE A 574 -17.75 -20.67 12.00
N LEU A 575 -17.25 -21.81 12.50
CA LEU A 575 -17.88 -22.52 13.61
C LEU A 575 -17.90 -21.65 14.88
N ARG A 576 -16.78 -21.01 15.20
CA ARG A 576 -16.66 -20.09 16.34
C ARG A 576 -17.68 -18.95 16.25
N GLU A 577 -17.81 -18.31 15.09
CA GLU A 577 -18.81 -17.26 14.83
C GLU A 577 -20.23 -17.78 15.05
N ALA A 578 -20.55 -18.99 14.57
CA ALA A 578 -21.86 -19.60 14.72
C ALA A 578 -22.21 -19.84 16.20
N LEU A 579 -21.30 -20.45 16.97
CA LEU A 579 -21.49 -20.76 18.40
C LEU A 579 -21.62 -19.47 19.24
N LEU A 580 -20.81 -18.45 18.96
CA LEU A 580 -20.90 -17.15 19.64
C LEU A 580 -22.24 -16.46 19.35
N ARG A 581 -22.69 -16.48 18.08
CA ARG A 581 -23.98 -15.87 17.69
C ARG A 581 -25.16 -16.64 18.29
N GLY A 582 -25.06 -17.96 18.39
CA GLY A 582 -26.08 -18.82 19.01
C GLY A 582 -26.16 -18.70 20.53
N GLY A 583 -25.18 -18.05 21.17
CA GLY A 583 -25.09 -17.93 22.64
C GLY A 583 -24.57 -19.21 23.32
N GLU A 584 -24.18 -20.22 22.54
CA GLU A 584 -23.62 -21.49 23.01
C GLU A 584 -22.18 -21.35 23.51
N CYS A 585 -21.49 -20.29 23.09
CA CYS A 585 -20.12 -19.98 23.50
C CYS A 585 -19.97 -18.50 23.85
N ARG A 586 -18.98 -18.16 24.69
CA ARG A 586 -18.60 -16.77 25.02
C ARG A 586 -17.10 -16.54 24.87
N GLU A 587 -16.71 -15.31 24.56
CA GLU A 587 -15.30 -14.94 24.52
C GLU A 587 -14.75 -14.76 25.94
N ARG A 588 -13.58 -15.36 26.24
CA ARG A 588 -12.82 -15.17 27.49
C ARG A 588 -11.34 -15.29 27.15
N VAL A 589 -10.50 -14.39 27.66
CA VAL A 589 -9.04 -14.54 27.54
C VAL A 589 -8.62 -15.77 28.34
N LEU A 590 -7.96 -16.71 27.69
CA LEU A 590 -7.50 -17.97 28.30
C LEU A 590 -5.97 -17.99 28.37
N ARG A 591 -5.43 -18.68 29.37
CA ARG A 591 -4.00 -18.91 29.59
C ARG A 591 -3.73 -20.42 29.73
N PRO A 592 -2.47 -20.89 29.59
CA PRO A 592 -2.17 -22.32 29.69
C PRO A 592 -2.76 -23.03 30.92
N GLY A 593 -2.73 -22.40 32.11
CA GLY A 593 -3.33 -22.97 33.33
C GLY A 593 -4.86 -23.14 33.29
N ASP A 594 -5.57 -22.51 32.35
CA ASP A 594 -6.99 -22.76 32.12
C ASP A 594 -7.25 -24.12 31.48
N LEU A 595 -6.28 -24.68 30.74
CA LEU A 595 -6.41 -26.02 30.14
C LEU A 595 -6.34 -27.11 31.21
N GLU A 596 -5.56 -26.90 32.28
CA GLU A 596 -5.48 -27.82 33.41
C GLU A 596 -6.77 -27.85 34.23
N ARG A 597 -7.46 -26.70 34.32
CA ARG A 597 -8.72 -26.55 35.05
C ARG A 597 -9.96 -26.88 34.20
N ALA A 598 -9.77 -27.20 32.92
CA ALA A 598 -10.85 -27.42 31.99
C ALA A 598 -11.62 -28.71 32.29
N GLU A 599 -12.96 -28.62 32.34
CA GLU A 599 -13.82 -29.81 32.38
C GLU A 599 -13.74 -30.60 31.07
N ALA A 600 -13.57 -29.88 29.96
CA ALA A 600 -13.33 -30.44 28.64
C ALA A 600 -12.65 -29.40 27.74
N ILE A 601 -11.77 -29.88 26.87
CA ILE A 601 -11.12 -29.08 25.83
C ILE A 601 -11.65 -29.55 24.47
N TYR A 602 -11.95 -28.61 23.60
CA TYR A 602 -12.38 -28.88 22.24
C TYR A 602 -11.56 -28.07 21.25
N CYS A 603 -11.23 -28.71 20.13
CA CYS A 603 -10.71 -28.06 18.95
C CYS A 603 -11.75 -28.19 17.85
N GLY A 604 -12.09 -27.09 17.17
CA GLY A 604 -13.16 -27.13 16.18
C GLY A 604 -13.00 -26.21 14.98
N ASN A 605 -13.65 -26.59 13.88
CA ASN A 605 -13.81 -25.77 12.68
C ASN A 605 -15.10 -26.17 11.94
N SER A 606 -15.49 -25.41 10.92
CA SER A 606 -16.73 -25.69 10.16
C SER A 606 -16.69 -26.98 9.34
N VAL A 607 -15.53 -27.64 9.23
CA VAL A 607 -15.38 -28.91 8.51
C VAL A 607 -15.58 -30.11 9.42
N ARG A 608 -15.12 -30.05 10.67
CA ARG A 608 -15.13 -31.19 11.61
C ARG A 608 -16.07 -31.00 12.79
N GLY A 609 -16.69 -29.83 12.94
CA GLY A 609 -17.46 -29.49 14.14
C GLY A 609 -16.54 -29.32 15.36
N LEU A 610 -17.10 -29.50 16.56
CA LEU A 610 -16.33 -29.56 17.81
C LEU A 610 -15.81 -30.97 18.03
N VAL A 611 -14.49 -31.13 18.12
CA VAL A 611 -13.83 -32.39 18.47
C VAL A 611 -13.29 -32.25 19.88
N ARG A 612 -13.72 -33.13 20.80
CA ARG A 612 -13.12 -33.20 22.14
C ARG A 612 -11.68 -33.68 22.02
N VAL A 613 -10.76 -33.05 22.75
CA VAL A 613 -9.33 -33.37 22.71
C VAL A 613 -8.78 -33.54 24.13
N ASN A 614 -7.72 -34.31 24.25
CA ASN A 614 -6.85 -34.32 25.43
C ASN A 614 -5.69 -33.37 25.19
N CYS A 615 -5.34 -32.52 26.15
CA CYS A 615 -4.15 -31.67 26.05
C CYS A 615 -3.02 -32.28 26.87
N VAL A 616 -1.88 -32.57 26.24
CA VAL A 616 -0.67 -32.99 26.93
C VAL A 616 0.21 -31.75 27.08
N GLY A 617 0.49 -31.37 28.33
CA GLY A 617 1.38 -30.25 28.65
C GLY A 617 2.79 -30.50 28.11
N PRO A 618 3.62 -29.45 27.97
CA PRO A 618 5.01 -29.65 27.61
C PRO A 618 5.67 -30.53 28.69
N GLN A 619 6.29 -31.64 28.29
CA GLN A 619 7.33 -32.23 29.12
C GLN A 619 8.43 -31.18 29.23
N LEU A 620 8.43 -30.42 30.33
CA LEU A 620 9.61 -29.69 30.75
C LEU A 620 10.66 -30.77 31.02
N SER A 621 11.50 -31.05 30.03
CA SER A 621 12.67 -31.90 30.18
C SER A 621 13.55 -31.28 31.27
N SER A 622 13.43 -31.80 32.49
CA SER A 622 14.36 -31.54 33.58
C SER A 622 15.66 -32.27 33.29
N GLU A 623 16.43 -31.79 32.31
CA GLU A 623 17.85 -32.13 32.13
C GLU A 623 18.41 -31.33 30.95
N ALA A 624 18.77 -30.07 31.20
CA ALA A 624 19.75 -29.36 30.39
C ALA A 624 20.64 -28.58 31.36
N GLY A 625 21.81 -29.14 31.65
CA GLY A 625 22.90 -28.42 32.32
C GLY A 625 23.33 -27.19 31.50
N PRO A 626 24.12 -26.28 32.10
CA PRO A 626 24.40 -24.97 31.53
C PRO A 626 25.22 -25.09 30.24
N ALA A 627 24.56 -24.96 29.09
CA ALA A 627 25.22 -24.86 27.79
C ALA A 627 25.78 -23.44 27.62
N HIS A 628 27.09 -23.40 27.42
CA HIS A 628 27.91 -22.21 27.22
C HIS A 628 27.40 -21.30 26.09
N GLY A 629 27.53 -19.99 26.32
CA GLY A 629 27.22 -18.97 25.34
C GLY A 629 28.03 -19.13 24.05
N HIS A 630 27.33 -19.06 22.93
CA HIS A 630 27.92 -18.72 21.65
C HIS A 630 27.22 -17.50 21.06
N ASN A 631 27.94 -16.41 21.23
CA ASN A 631 27.82 -15.13 20.57
C ASN A 631 27.87 -15.35 19.04
N LYS A 632 26.78 -15.05 18.33
CA LYS A 632 26.85 -14.73 16.90
C LYS A 632 26.04 -13.47 16.63
N LYS A 633 26.80 -12.39 16.48
CA LYS A 633 26.45 -11.23 15.67
C LYS A 633 25.88 -11.68 14.33
N LEU A 634 24.74 -11.12 13.96
CA LEU A 634 24.48 -10.50 12.66
C LEU A 634 23.29 -9.55 12.83
#